data_AF-A0A418V1B4-F1
#
_entry.id   AF-A0A418V1B4-F1
#
_cell.length_a   1.000
_cell.length_b   1.000
_cell.length_c   1.000
_cell.angle_alpha   90.00
_cell.angle_beta   90.00
_cell.angle_gamma   90.00
#
_symmetry.space_group_name_H-M   'P 1'
#
loop_
_entity.id
_entity.type
_entity.pdbx_description
1 polymer ?
#
loop_
_entity_poly.entity_id
_entity_poly.type
_entity_poly.pdbx_seq_one_letter_code
_entity_poly.pdbx_strand_id
1 'polypeptide(L)'
;MPVFRYFVCVGPALLALLVIIDAIYGEGPPRFNDAIYNSASYAPRAGSRSMRLERGFPHDVTPADRVRGVFGQFPANDSRRMKRYSSASSTI
;
A
#
# COMPACT_ATOMS: atom_id res chain seq x y z
N MET A 1 49.23 20.97 34.30
CA MET A 1 48.51 22.25 34.27
C MET A 1 47.05 22.03 34.66
N PRO A 2 46.53 22.72 35.69
CA PRO A 2 45.21 22.46 36.28
C PRO A 2 44.05 22.71 35.30
N VAL A 3 44.24 23.62 34.35
CA VAL A 3 43.27 23.97 33.31
C VAL A 3 42.88 22.76 32.44
N PHE A 4 43.86 21.93 32.05
CA PHE A 4 43.62 20.73 31.24
C PHE A 4 42.75 19.70 31.98
N ARG A 5 42.90 19.57 33.30
CA ARG A 5 42.10 18.64 34.11
C ARG A 5 40.63 19.07 34.18
N TYR A 6 40.39 20.38 34.21
CA TYR A 6 39.06 20.95 34.14
C TYR A 6 38.37 20.65 32.80
N PHE A 7 39.04 20.89 31.67
CA PHE A 7 38.48 20.58 30.36
C PHE A 7 38.19 19.09 30.16
N VAL A 8 39.07 18.21 30.67
CA VAL A 8 38.89 16.75 30.59
C VAL A 8 37.76 16.25 31.48
N CYS A 9 37.38 16.94 32.55
CA CYS A 9 36.22 16.57 33.36
C CYS A 9 34.92 17.23 32.89
N VAL A 10 34.95 18.55 32.64
CA VAL A 10 33.76 19.34 32.31
C VAL A 10 33.30 19.05 30.88
N GLY A 11 34.22 18.85 29.94
CA GLY A 11 33.90 18.52 28.55
C GLY A 11 33.00 17.28 28.40
N PRO A 12 33.41 16.09 28.88
CA PRO A 12 32.58 14.89 28.78
C PRO A 12 31.31 14.98 29.62
N ALA A 13 31.33 15.66 30.77
CA ALA A 13 30.12 15.86 31.57
C ALA A 13 29.07 16.68 30.81
N LEU A 14 29.50 17.72 30.10
CA LEU A 14 28.61 18.56 29.30
C LEU A 14 28.11 17.83 28.05
N LEU A 15 28.97 17.02 27.42
CA LEU A 15 28.59 16.16 26.30
C LEU A 15 27.56 15.10 26.73
N ALA A 16 27.76 14.44 27.86
CA ALA A 16 26.82 13.48 28.43
C ALA A 16 25.46 14.14 28.74
N LEU A 17 25.47 15.36 29.29
CA LEU A 17 24.25 16.12 29.55
C LEU A 17 23.49 16.44 28.25
N LEU A 18 24.18 16.84 27.19
CA LEU A 18 23.55 17.09 25.88
C LEU A 18 22.94 15.81 25.29
N VAL A 19 23.63 14.67 25.41
CA VAL A 19 23.10 13.37 24.95
C VAL A 19 21.84 12.98 25.73
N ILE A 20 21.80 13.23 27.04
CA ILE A 20 20.61 12.96 27.86
C ILE A 20 19.45 13.86 27.44
N ILE A 21 19.70 15.14 27.18
CA ILE A 21 18.68 16.07 26.71
C ILE A 21 18.12 15.63 25.36
N ASP A 22 18.99 15.25 24.42
CA ASP A 22 18.58 14.76 23.10
C ASP A 22 17.81 13.43 23.21
N ALA A 23 18.20 12.53 24.10
CA ALA A 23 17.45 11.29 24.33
C ALA A 23 16.05 11.53 24.92
N ILE A 24 15.88 12.58 25.73
CA ILE A 24 14.58 12.93 26.35
C ILE A 24 13.69 13.73 25.39
N TYR A 25 14.28 14.61 24.59
CA TYR A 25 13.55 15.64 23.83
C TYR A 25 13.81 15.65 22.32
N GLY A 26 14.76 14.87 21.82
CA GLY A 26 15.18 14.84 20.42
C GLY A 26 14.13 14.21 19.49
N GLU A 27 13.35 13.27 20.01
CA GLU A 27 12.15 12.80 19.33
C GLU A 27 10.98 13.75 19.62
N GLY A 28 10.78 14.71 18.71
CA GLY A 28 9.55 15.49 18.66
C GLY A 28 8.32 14.58 18.52
N PRO A 29 7.13 15.02 18.98
CA PRO A 29 5.93 14.21 18.87
C PRO A 29 5.75 13.76 17.41
N PRO A 30 5.47 12.47 17.17
CA PRO A 30 5.37 11.95 15.81
C PRO A 30 4.34 12.80 15.05
N ARG A 31 4.78 13.39 13.93
CA ARG A 31 3.95 14.30 13.10
C ARG A 31 2.63 13.65 12.70
N PHE A 32 2.61 12.33 12.61
CA PHE A 32 1.45 11.52 12.36
C PHE A 32 1.35 10.44 13.44
N ASN A 33 0.16 10.28 14.02
CA ASN A 33 -0.08 9.16 14.91
C ASN A 33 -0.26 7.89 14.06
N ASP A 34 0.76 7.02 14.08
CA ASP A 34 0.75 5.75 13.33
C ASP A 34 -0.44 4.85 13.72
N ALA A 35 -0.98 5.00 14.92
CA ALA A 35 -2.19 4.27 15.34
C ALA A 35 -3.43 4.70 14.54
N ILE A 36 -3.50 5.98 14.12
CA ILE A 36 -4.63 6.52 13.33
C ILE A 36 -4.46 6.18 11.85
N TYR A 37 -3.23 6.25 11.33
CA TYR A 37 -2.92 5.94 9.93
C TYR A 37 -2.60 4.48 9.66
N ASN A 38 -3.02 3.58 10.55
CA ASN A 38 -2.83 2.16 10.34
C ASN A 38 -3.61 1.72 9.08
N SER A 39 -2.86 1.28 8.06
CA SER A 39 -3.43 0.75 6.81
C SER A 39 -4.41 -0.40 7.03
N ALA A 40 -4.29 -1.14 8.13
CA ALA A 40 -5.24 -2.19 8.49
C ALA A 40 -6.63 -1.63 8.83
N SER A 41 -6.73 -0.39 9.31
CA SER A 41 -7.99 0.23 9.75
C SER A 41 -8.78 0.84 8.58
N TYR A 42 -8.13 1.57 7.67
CA TYR A 42 -8.83 2.23 6.56
C TYR A 42 -8.76 1.45 5.23
N ALA A 43 -7.79 0.54 5.08
CA ALA A 43 -7.66 -0.33 3.91
C ALA A 43 -7.45 -1.79 4.36
N PRO A 44 -8.43 -2.39 5.08
CA PRO A 44 -8.34 -3.77 5.52
C PRO A 44 -8.13 -4.68 4.31
N ARG A 45 -6.91 -5.23 4.18
CA ARG A 45 -6.57 -6.20 3.15
C ARG A 45 -7.21 -7.54 3.52
N ALA A 46 -8.50 -7.68 3.25
CA ALA A 46 -9.16 -8.98 3.31
C ALA A 46 -8.43 -9.94 2.35
N GLY A 47 -7.72 -10.94 2.89
CA GLY A 47 -7.28 -12.10 2.12
C GLY A 47 -6.02 -11.96 1.26
N SER A 48 -5.00 -11.18 1.64
CA SER A 48 -3.74 -11.15 0.88
C SER A 48 -2.95 -12.47 0.91
N ARG A 49 -3.28 -13.41 1.81
CA ARG A 49 -2.66 -14.75 1.85
C ARG A 49 -3.29 -15.75 0.89
N SER A 50 -4.60 -15.62 0.57
CA SER A 50 -5.27 -16.48 -0.43
C SER A 50 -5.24 -15.88 -1.84
N MET A 51 -5.25 -14.55 -1.98
CA MET A 51 -5.26 -13.91 -3.30
C MET A 51 -3.94 -14.04 -4.07
N ARG A 52 -2.82 -14.31 -3.38
CA ARG A 52 -1.54 -14.65 -4.05
C ARG A 52 -1.56 -16.07 -4.63
N LEU A 53 -2.34 -16.98 -4.04
CA LEU A 53 -2.46 -18.36 -4.54
C LEU A 53 -3.31 -18.40 -5.82
N GLU A 54 -4.36 -17.58 -5.92
CA GLU A 54 -5.23 -17.53 -7.11
C GLU A 54 -4.73 -16.59 -8.22
N ARG A 55 -3.68 -15.80 -7.99
CA ARG A 55 -3.08 -14.92 -8.99
C ARG A 55 -1.87 -15.52 -9.71
N GLY A 56 -1.49 -16.75 -9.36
CA GLY A 56 -0.59 -17.53 -10.19
C GLY A 56 -1.35 -18.06 -11.40
N PHE A 57 -0.91 -17.71 -12.62
CA PHE A 57 -1.33 -18.49 -13.77
C PHE A 57 -0.83 -19.93 -13.55
N PRO A 58 -1.71 -20.95 -13.57
CA PRO A 58 -1.24 -22.33 -13.55
C PRO A 58 -0.30 -22.49 -14.74
N HIS A 59 0.92 -22.97 -14.48
CA HIS A 59 1.97 -23.10 -15.50
C HIS A 59 1.57 -24.03 -16.65
N ASP A 60 0.49 -24.78 -16.45
CA ASP A 60 -0.02 -25.82 -17.34
C ASP A 60 -1.05 -25.29 -18.35
N VAL A 61 -1.47 -24.02 -18.23
CA VAL A 61 -2.50 -23.42 -19.10
C VAL A 61 -1.92 -22.20 -19.81
N THR A 62 -1.92 -22.23 -21.14
CA THR A 62 -1.47 -21.07 -21.92
C THR A 62 -2.48 -19.93 -21.77
N PRO A 63 -2.02 -18.65 -21.79
CA PRO A 63 -2.93 -17.50 -21.77
C PRO A 63 -3.99 -17.56 -22.88
N ALA A 64 -3.64 -18.12 -24.04
CA ALA A 64 -4.54 -18.28 -25.17
C ALA A 64 -5.70 -19.25 -24.88
N ASP A 65 -5.43 -20.36 -24.18
CA ASP A 65 -6.46 -21.35 -23.83
C ASP A 65 -7.48 -20.78 -22.82
N ARG A 66 -7.02 -19.91 -21.92
CA ARG A 66 -7.92 -19.21 -20.99
C ARG A 66 -8.84 -18.24 -21.72
N VAL A 67 -8.30 -17.45 -22.65
CA VAL A 67 -9.09 -16.55 -23.50
C VAL A 67 -10.11 -17.36 -24.30
N ARG A 68 -9.70 -18.47 -24.91
CA ARG A 68 -10.62 -19.36 -25.62
C ARG A 68 -11.72 -19.95 -24.73
N GLY A 69 -11.41 -20.35 -23.50
CA GLY A 69 -12.40 -20.87 -22.55
C GLY A 69 -13.42 -19.83 -22.08
N VAL A 70 -12.98 -18.58 -21.86
CA VAL A 70 -13.86 -17.47 -21.48
C VAL A 70 -14.72 -17.01 -22.65
N PHE A 71 -14.11 -16.78 -23.81
CA PHE A 71 -14.82 -16.25 -24.98
C PHE A 71 -15.59 -17.31 -25.76
N GLY A 72 -15.27 -18.60 -25.60
CA GLY A 72 -16.04 -19.71 -26.16
C GLY A 72 -17.44 -19.87 -25.57
N GLN A 73 -17.74 -19.21 -24.44
CA GLN A 73 -19.08 -19.14 -23.85
C GLN A 73 -20.02 -18.23 -24.65
N PHE A 74 -19.48 -17.35 -25.50
CA PHE A 74 -20.26 -16.47 -26.35
C PHE A 74 -20.36 -17.10 -27.74
N PRO A 75 -21.50 -17.70 -28.13
CA PRO A 75 -21.67 -18.18 -29.48
C PRO A 75 -21.60 -16.99 -30.45
N ALA A 76 -20.80 -17.10 -31.51
CA ALA A 76 -20.68 -16.06 -32.54
C ALA A 76 -22.01 -15.76 -33.26
N ASN A 77 -23.02 -16.59 -33.06
CA ASN A 77 -24.31 -16.54 -33.76
C ASN A 77 -25.45 -15.99 -32.88
N ASP A 78 -25.16 -15.05 -31.98
CA ASP A 78 -26.19 -14.32 -31.22
C ASP A 78 -26.85 -13.23 -32.10
N SER A 79 -27.39 -13.66 -33.24
CA SER A 79 -28.03 -12.83 -34.28
C SER A 79 -29.27 -12.04 -33.79
N ARG A 80 -29.72 -12.29 -32.55
CA ARG A 80 -30.83 -11.56 -31.91
C ARG A 80 -30.42 -10.33 -31.10
N ARG A 81 -29.13 -10.13 -30.81
CA ARG A 81 -28.69 -9.04 -29.92
C ARG A 81 -28.45 -7.69 -30.61
N MET A 82 -28.63 -7.63 -31.94
CA MET A 82 -28.52 -6.39 -32.73
C MET A 82 -29.87 -5.77 -33.11
N LYS A 83 -30.93 -5.99 -32.32
CA LYS A 83 -32.11 -5.10 -32.38
C LYS A 83 -31.92 -3.98 -31.38
N ARG A 84 -31.10 -2.99 -31.75
CA ARG A 84 -31.01 -1.72 -31.02
C ARG A 84 -32.33 -0.99 -31.20
N TYR A 85 -33.11 -0.87 -30.13
CA TYR A 85 -34.22 0.09 -30.12
C TYR A 85 -33.62 1.48 -30.25
N SER A 86 -33.84 2.12 -31.40
CA SER A 86 -33.58 3.54 -31.57
C SER A 86 -34.59 4.29 -30.70
N SER A 87 -34.17 4.83 -29.57
CA SER A 87 -34.99 5.73 -28.77
C SER A 87 -35.05 7.07 -29.51
N ALA A 88 -36.05 7.21 -30.38
CA ALA A 88 -36.41 8.49 -30.97
C ALA A 88 -36.90 9.42 -29.85
N SER A 89 -36.09 10.42 -29.52
CA SER A 89 -36.52 11.53 -28.65
C SER A 89 -37.38 12.47 -29.49
N SER A 90 -38.70 12.43 -29.31
CA SER A 90 -39.60 13.42 -29.90
C SER A 90 -39.56 14.69 -29.04
N THR A 91 -38.88 15.72 -29.51
CA THR A 91 -39.07 17.09 -29.00
C THR A 91 -40.24 17.73 -29.73
N ILE A 92 -41.10 18.39 -28.93
CA ILE A 92 -42.40 19.01 -29.25
C ILE A 92 -42.35 19.90 -30.49
#